data_AF-A0A8S1TX71-F1
#
_entry.id   AF-A0A8S1TX71-F1
#
_cell.length_a   1.000
_cell.length_b   1.000
_cell.length_c   1.000
_cell.angle_alpha   90.00
_cell.angle_beta   90.00
_cell.angle_gamma   90.00
#
_symmetry.space_group_name_H-M   'P 1'
#
loop_
_entity.id
_entity.type
_entity.pdbx_description
1 polymer ?
#
loop_
_entity_poly.entity_id
_entity_poly.type
_entity_poly.pdbx_seq_one_letter_code
_entity_poly.pdbx_strand_id
1 'polypeptide(L)'
;MDKSERRSLRGTVTTLRSSRGAVFVNQDGSYAYICPMKNESIIQNEKVIQEPQQIILPMFGNDEKAFYINPQDLPDFVDEVLDTYITRSRVFLVFMCIQLIIEIIFDSMVWINQDKIEKQLALIYNKVPLIDIHQMIILSFCINILYQCIYYASGITGAWSKSYKILDAFGNLSFFGMFLQIFLSYTYQFDILVFTFKVVSCMYAKFLSHLILSLILLPH
;
A
#
# COMPACT_ATOMS: atom_id res chain seq x y z
N MET A 1 16.62 46.10 3.29
CA MET A 1 16.76 44.88 4.12
C MET A 1 15.60 44.87 5.10
N ASP A 2 14.52 44.14 4.80
CA ASP A 2 13.59 43.70 5.84
C ASP A 2 12.85 42.43 5.38
N LYS A 3 12.37 41.71 6.38
CA LYS A 3 12.25 40.25 6.51
C LYS A 3 11.37 39.53 5.48
N SER A 4 11.94 38.45 4.97
CA SER A 4 11.27 37.30 4.36
C SER A 4 10.33 36.63 5.37
N GLU A 5 9.03 36.79 5.17
CA GLU A 5 7.96 36.11 5.89
C GLU A 5 7.82 34.68 5.36
N ARG A 6 8.63 33.74 5.88
CA ARG A 6 8.44 32.31 5.63
C ARG A 6 7.21 31.83 6.40
N ARG A 7 6.06 31.76 5.73
CA ARG A 7 4.91 30.98 6.20
C ARG A 7 5.30 29.49 6.21
N SER A 8 5.76 29.03 7.36
CA SER A 8 5.85 27.61 7.69
C SER A 8 4.44 27.04 7.67
N LEU A 9 4.15 26.21 6.66
CA LEU A 9 2.93 25.41 6.60
C LEU A 9 2.99 24.42 7.76
N ARG A 10 2.23 24.77 8.79
CA ARG A 10 1.97 24.01 10.00
C ARG A 10 1.52 22.61 9.61
N GLY A 11 2.37 21.66 9.90
CA GLY A 11 2.08 20.28 9.74
C GLY A 11 1.65 19.64 11.05
N THR A 12 0.47 19.05 11.10
CA THR A 12 -0.11 18.44 12.30
C THR A 12 0.17 16.93 12.32
N VAL A 13 0.96 16.46 13.28
CA VAL A 13 1.11 15.03 13.61
C VAL A 13 0.23 14.77 14.84
N THR A 14 -0.78 13.91 14.70
CA THR A 14 -1.75 13.59 15.77
C THR A 14 -1.33 12.34 16.52
N THR A 15 -1.52 12.30 17.83
CA THR A 15 -1.19 11.12 18.65
C THR A 15 -2.45 10.68 19.41
N LEU A 16 -2.88 9.44 19.22
CA LEU A 16 -4.15 8.87 19.67
C LEU A 16 -3.82 7.70 20.62
N ARG A 17 -4.02 7.83 21.92
CA ARG A 17 -3.72 6.73 22.86
C ARG A 17 -4.97 5.96 23.29
N SER A 18 -5.07 4.73 22.82
CA SER A 18 -5.90 3.63 23.31
C SER A 18 -5.49 3.14 24.69
N SER A 19 -6.43 2.54 25.43
CA SER A 19 -6.15 1.70 26.61
C SER A 19 -5.15 0.55 26.31
N ARG A 20 -4.92 0.24 25.03
CA ARG A 20 -3.95 -0.74 24.53
C ARG A 20 -2.69 -0.14 23.88
N GLY A 21 -2.56 1.19 23.73
CA GLY A 21 -1.39 1.83 23.11
C GLY A 21 -1.60 3.16 22.40
N ALA A 22 -0.52 3.87 22.05
CA ALA A 22 -0.54 5.17 21.38
C ALA A 22 -0.29 5.06 19.86
N VAL A 23 -1.24 5.50 19.04
CA VAL A 23 -1.17 5.65 17.58
C VAL A 23 -0.70 7.06 17.24
N PHE A 24 0.49 7.22 16.69
CA PHE A 24 0.97 8.48 16.14
C PHE A 24 0.61 8.49 14.66
N VAL A 25 -0.09 9.50 14.15
CA VAL A 25 -0.43 9.68 12.75
C VAL A 25 0.30 10.92 12.24
N ASN A 26 1.22 10.72 11.30
CA ASN A 26 1.98 11.77 10.66
C ASN A 26 1.17 12.42 9.53
N GLN A 27 1.55 13.62 9.11
CA GLN A 27 0.84 14.42 8.10
C GLN A 27 0.81 13.78 6.71
N ASP A 28 1.74 12.88 6.44
CA ASP A 28 1.79 12.06 5.23
C ASP A 28 0.82 10.87 5.28
N GLY A 29 0.07 10.74 6.38
CA GLY A 29 -0.87 9.66 6.65
C GLY A 29 -0.22 8.37 7.15
N SER A 30 1.09 8.35 7.38
CA SER A 30 1.75 7.21 8.04
C SER A 30 1.40 7.18 9.53
N TYR A 31 1.34 5.99 10.14
CA TYR A 31 1.08 5.91 11.58
C TYR A 31 1.92 4.85 12.32
N ALA A 32 2.30 5.14 13.56
CA ALA A 32 3.09 4.28 14.44
C ALA A 32 2.27 3.92 15.70
N TYR A 33 2.23 2.64 16.07
CA TYR A 33 1.52 2.17 17.27
C TYR A 33 2.52 1.79 18.36
N ILE A 34 2.47 2.47 19.50
CA ILE A 34 3.19 2.11 20.72
C ILE A 34 2.24 1.31 21.61
N CYS A 35 2.37 -0.01 21.66
CA CYS A 35 1.80 -0.77 22.76
C CYS A 35 2.52 -0.40 24.06
N PRO A 36 1.83 -0.12 25.18
CA PRO A 36 2.47 -0.16 26.47
C PRO A 36 2.89 -1.63 26.64
N MET A 37 4.19 -1.88 26.85
CA MET A 37 4.59 -3.20 27.29
C MET A 37 3.76 -3.54 28.52
N LYS A 38 3.04 -4.66 28.45
CA LYS A 38 2.34 -5.23 29.59
C LYS A 38 3.43 -5.46 30.62
N ASN A 39 3.52 -4.57 31.60
CA ASN A 39 4.47 -4.68 32.68
C ASN A 39 4.00 -5.89 33.47
N GLU A 40 4.53 -7.08 33.14
CA GLU A 40 4.37 -8.24 34.00
C GLU A 40 4.96 -7.83 35.35
N SER A 41 4.07 -7.81 36.33
CA SER A 41 4.25 -7.22 37.64
C SER A 41 5.52 -7.75 38.33
N ILE A 42 6.59 -6.96 38.33
CA ILE A 42 7.56 -7.00 39.42
C ILE A 42 6.93 -6.15 40.53
N ILE A 43 6.15 -6.81 41.39
CA ILE A 43 5.80 -6.28 42.69
C ILE A 43 7.10 -6.26 43.49
N GLN A 44 7.79 -5.12 43.50
CA GLN A 44 8.64 -4.76 44.61
C GLN A 44 8.29 -3.35 45.06
N ASN A 45 7.82 -3.32 46.31
CA ASN A 45 7.57 -2.15 47.12
C ASN A 45 8.72 -1.15 47.01
N GLU A 46 8.49 0.01 46.41
CA GLU A 46 8.88 1.32 46.93
C GLU A 46 8.45 2.40 45.95
N LYS A 47 8.14 3.57 46.49
CA LYS A 47 7.60 4.76 45.81
C LYS A 47 8.05 4.89 44.35
N VAL A 48 7.13 4.58 43.44
CA VAL A 48 7.28 4.90 42.03
C VAL A 48 7.08 6.41 41.88
N ILE A 49 8.18 7.15 41.91
CA ILE A 49 8.22 8.45 41.24
C ILE A 49 8.03 8.13 39.76
N GLN A 50 6.80 8.30 39.25
CA GLN A 50 6.53 8.28 37.82
C GLN A 50 7.22 9.48 37.21
N GLU A 51 8.49 9.34 36.85
CA GLU A 51 9.00 10.11 35.74
C GLU A 51 8.18 9.70 34.50
N PRO A 52 7.59 10.65 33.76
CA PRO A 52 6.91 10.31 32.52
C PRO A 52 7.95 9.65 31.62
N GLN A 53 7.80 8.34 31.38
CA GLN A 53 8.65 7.61 30.45
C GLN A 53 8.58 8.31 29.10
N GLN A 54 9.60 9.12 28.81
CA GLN A 54 9.82 9.71 27.51
C GLN A 54 10.35 8.60 26.62
N ILE A 55 9.41 7.90 25.97
CA ILE A 55 9.74 6.96 24.91
C ILE A 55 10.13 7.81 23.70
N ILE A 56 11.44 8.00 23.52
CA ILE A 56 12.02 8.61 22.33
C ILE A 56 11.83 7.62 21.18
N LEU A 57 10.79 7.84 20.37
CA LEU A 57 10.64 7.14 19.09
C LEU A 57 11.67 7.70 18.09
N PRO A 58 12.30 6.85 17.26
CA PRO A 58 13.03 7.32 16.10
C PRO A 58 12.02 7.93 15.12
N MET A 59 11.86 9.26 15.21
CA MET A 59 11.15 10.03 14.20
C MET A 59 11.95 10.00 12.90
N PHE A 60 11.38 9.37 11.87
CA PHE A 60 11.64 9.78 10.49
C PHE A 60 10.83 11.07 10.22
N GLY A 61 11.31 12.20 10.74
CA GLY A 61 10.66 13.50 10.58
C GLY A 61 11.29 14.57 11.47
N ASN A 62 11.75 15.66 10.87
CA ASN A 62 12.74 16.59 11.42
C ASN A 62 12.17 17.75 12.28
N ASP A 63 11.05 17.59 13.01
CA ASP A 63 10.37 18.73 13.66
C ASP A 63 9.96 18.53 15.14
N GLU A 64 10.54 19.36 16.02
CA GLU A 64 10.56 19.31 17.49
C GLU A 64 9.30 19.83 18.25
N LYS A 65 8.06 19.49 17.88
CA LYS A 65 6.89 19.98 18.67
C LYS A 65 5.84 18.90 18.94
N ALA A 66 6.01 18.19 20.05
CA ALA A 66 4.99 17.31 20.62
C ALA A 66 3.94 18.13 21.40
N PHE A 67 2.68 18.04 21.00
CA PHE A 67 1.53 18.48 21.80
C PHE A 67 0.87 17.27 22.47
N TYR A 68 0.42 17.45 23.72
CA TYR A 68 -0.22 16.42 24.55
C TYR A 68 -1.74 16.64 24.59
N ILE A 69 -2.52 15.60 24.29
CA ILE A 69 -3.98 15.56 24.47
C ILE A 69 -4.29 14.57 25.60
N ASN A 70 -5.29 14.89 26.42
CA ASN A 70 -5.64 14.13 27.61
C ASN A 70 -6.28 12.78 27.21
N PRO A 71 -5.84 11.63 27.76
CA PRO A 71 -6.18 10.29 27.25
C PRO A 71 -7.63 9.83 27.46
N GLN A 72 -8.42 10.58 28.22
CA GLN A 72 -9.76 10.18 28.66
C GLN A 72 -10.87 10.59 27.68
N ASP A 73 -10.55 11.45 26.71
CA ASP A 73 -11.51 11.99 25.74
C ASP A 73 -11.53 11.22 24.42
N LEU A 74 -10.80 10.09 24.31
CA LEU A 74 -10.70 9.35 23.06
C LEU A 74 -11.88 8.38 22.89
N PRO A 75 -12.63 8.44 21.77
CA PRO A 75 -13.75 7.54 21.52
C PRO A 75 -13.25 6.12 21.19
N ASP A 76 -13.88 5.09 21.78
CA ASP A 76 -13.61 3.66 21.55
C ASP A 76 -13.59 3.27 20.06
N PHE A 77 -14.24 4.07 19.21
CA PHE A 77 -14.28 3.93 17.76
C PHE A 77 -12.90 3.90 17.07
N VAL A 78 -11.90 4.65 17.57
CA VAL A 78 -10.58 4.73 16.93
C VAL A 78 -9.86 3.38 16.95
N ASP A 79 -10.01 2.64 18.05
CA ASP A 79 -9.38 1.33 18.24
C ASP A 79 -10.01 0.28 17.33
N GLU A 80 -11.33 0.33 17.17
CA GLU A 80 -12.08 -0.55 16.27
C GLU A 80 -11.68 -0.32 14.81
N VAL A 81 -11.55 0.94 14.38
CA VAL A 81 -11.13 1.27 13.01
C VAL A 81 -9.70 0.82 12.75
N LEU A 82 -8.80 0.97 13.73
CA LEU A 82 -7.41 0.55 13.59
C LEU A 82 -7.26 -0.96 13.50
N ASP A 83 -7.95 -1.71 14.35
CA ASP A 83 -7.92 -3.18 14.31
C ASP A 83 -8.50 -3.71 12.99
N THR A 84 -9.57 -3.08 12.53
CA THR A 84 -10.15 -3.34 11.20
C THR A 84 -9.12 -3.07 10.09
N TYR A 85 -8.39 -1.95 10.16
CA TYR A 85 -7.35 -1.63 9.18
C TYR A 85 -6.24 -2.68 9.16
N ILE A 86 -5.67 -3.05 10.32
CA ILE A 86 -4.55 -4.00 10.40
C ILE A 86 -4.97 -5.36 9.84
N THR A 87 -6.17 -5.81 10.22
CA THR A 87 -6.74 -7.06 9.72
C THR A 87 -6.91 -7.02 8.20
N ARG A 88 -7.48 -5.94 7.64
CA ARG A 88 -7.69 -5.79 6.20
C ARG A 88 -6.38 -5.63 5.42
N SER A 89 -5.39 -4.96 5.99
CA SER A 89 -4.05 -4.82 5.40
C SER A 89 -3.34 -6.18 5.25
N ARG A 90 -3.47 -7.07 6.25
CA ARG A 90 -2.95 -8.45 6.15
C ARG A 90 -3.65 -9.26 5.07
N VAL A 91 -4.98 -9.17 4.98
CA VAL A 91 -5.76 -9.84 3.93
C VAL A 91 -5.34 -9.34 2.55
N PHE A 92 -5.14 -8.03 2.39
CA PHE A 92 -4.65 -7.44 1.15
C PHE A 92 -3.26 -7.98 0.76
N LEU A 93 -2.33 -8.12 1.71
CA LEU A 93 -1.00 -8.66 1.43
C LEU A 93 -1.07 -10.13 0.98
N VAL A 94 -1.85 -10.97 1.69
CA VAL A 94 -2.07 -12.38 1.30
C VAL A 94 -2.68 -12.46 -0.10
N PHE A 95 -3.65 -11.59 -0.41
CA PHE A 95 -4.27 -11.52 -1.72
C PHE A 95 -3.24 -11.17 -2.82
N MET A 96 -2.36 -10.19 -2.57
CA MET A 96 -1.27 -9.82 -3.49
C MET A 96 -0.30 -10.99 -3.72
N CYS A 97 0.03 -11.78 -2.69
CA CYS A 97 0.88 -12.96 -2.86
C CYS A 97 0.21 -14.04 -3.73
N ILE A 98 -1.08 -14.29 -3.54
CA ILE A 98 -1.84 -15.24 -4.37
C ILE A 98 -1.89 -14.75 -5.82
N GLN A 99 -2.17 -13.46 -6.02
CA GLN A 99 -2.19 -12.84 -7.35
C GLN A 99 -0.82 -12.98 -8.05
N LEU A 100 0.29 -12.75 -7.33
CA LEU A 100 1.64 -12.91 -7.86
C LEU A 100 1.90 -14.33 -8.37
N ILE A 101 1.52 -15.34 -7.59
CA ILE A 101 1.70 -16.75 -7.98
C ILE A 101 0.91 -17.05 -9.26
N ILE A 102 -0.35 -16.58 -9.33
CA ILE A 102 -1.21 -16.77 -10.49
C ILE A 102 -0.61 -16.09 -11.73
N GLU A 103 -0.13 -14.85 -11.60
CA GLU A 103 0.51 -14.12 -12.70
C GLU A 103 1.79 -14.81 -13.19
N ILE A 104 2.65 -15.29 -12.29
CA ILE A 104 3.86 -16.06 -12.66
C ILE A 104 3.49 -17.31 -13.46
N ILE A 105 2.44 -18.03 -13.07
CA ILE A 105 1.97 -19.22 -13.80
C ILE A 105 1.49 -18.84 -15.20
N PHE A 106 0.74 -17.75 -15.33
CA PHE A 106 0.26 -17.27 -16.63
C PHE A 106 1.39 -16.78 -17.54
N ASP A 107 2.32 -15.99 -17.02
CA ASP A 107 3.48 -15.53 -17.78
C ASP A 107 4.34 -16.72 -18.24
N SER A 108 4.51 -17.73 -17.38
CA SER A 108 5.18 -18.98 -17.74
C SER A 108 4.44 -19.73 -18.85
N MET A 109 3.09 -19.75 -18.80
CA MET A 109 2.26 -20.37 -19.83
C MET A 109 2.37 -19.64 -21.17
N VAL A 110 2.42 -18.29 -21.17
CA VAL A 110 2.63 -17.48 -22.37
C VAL A 110 4.01 -17.78 -22.97
N TRP A 111 5.05 -17.82 -22.14
CA TRP A 111 6.40 -18.14 -22.58
C TRP A 111 6.50 -19.52 -23.24
N ILE A 112 5.94 -20.56 -22.61
CA ILE A 112 5.98 -21.93 -23.13
C ILE A 112 5.20 -22.07 -24.44
N ASN A 113 4.11 -21.32 -24.61
CA ASN A 113 3.24 -21.44 -25.79
C ASN A 113 3.53 -20.40 -26.89
N GLN A 114 4.64 -19.64 -26.79
CA GLN A 114 4.96 -18.55 -27.72
C GLN A 114 4.83 -18.95 -29.20
N ASP A 115 5.30 -20.15 -29.58
CA ASP A 115 5.27 -20.60 -30.98
C ASP A 115 3.86 -20.80 -31.51
N LYS A 116 2.92 -21.22 -30.65
CA LYS A 116 1.50 -21.38 -31.02
C LYS A 116 0.85 -20.02 -31.22
N ILE A 117 1.20 -19.08 -30.37
CA ILE A 117 0.67 -17.72 -30.38
C ILE A 117 1.16 -16.99 -31.63
N GLU A 118 2.46 -17.09 -31.94
CA GLU A 118 3.04 -16.51 -33.14
C GLU A 118 2.33 -17.01 -34.41
N LYS A 119 2.07 -18.32 -34.50
CA LYS A 119 1.33 -18.91 -35.63
C LYS A 119 -0.10 -18.39 -35.73
N GLN A 120 -0.80 -18.23 -34.61
CA GLN A 120 -2.17 -17.67 -34.61
C GLN A 120 -2.17 -16.20 -35.02
N LEU A 121 -1.21 -15.42 -34.53
CA LEU A 121 -1.09 -14.00 -34.85
C LEU A 121 -0.70 -13.80 -36.33
N ALA A 122 0.17 -14.64 -36.88
CA ALA A 122 0.56 -14.61 -38.29
C ALA A 122 -0.64 -14.85 -39.22
N LEU A 123 -1.59 -15.71 -38.84
CA LEU A 123 -2.82 -15.94 -39.62
C LEU A 123 -3.75 -14.72 -39.64
N ILE A 124 -3.81 -13.97 -38.54
CA ILE A 124 -4.62 -12.75 -38.43
C ILE A 124 -3.94 -11.59 -39.19
N TYR A 125 -2.61 -11.48 -39.07
CA TYR A 125 -1.81 -10.41 -39.66
C TYR A 125 -0.98 -10.89 -40.85
N ASN A 126 -1.65 -11.41 -41.89
CA ASN A 126 -1.00 -11.95 -43.11
C ASN A 126 -0.04 -10.99 -43.85
N LYS A 127 -0.02 -9.69 -43.51
CA LYS A 127 0.84 -8.67 -44.14
C LYS A 127 2.11 -8.36 -43.35
N VAL A 128 2.23 -8.82 -42.10
CA VAL A 128 3.34 -8.50 -41.22
C VAL A 128 4.32 -9.69 -41.23
N PRO A 129 5.63 -9.47 -41.42
CA PRO A 129 6.60 -10.57 -41.40
C PRO A 129 6.69 -11.18 -40.00
N LEU A 130 6.95 -12.50 -39.92
CA LEU A 130 7.00 -13.23 -38.64
C LEU A 130 7.99 -12.64 -37.64
N ILE A 131 9.12 -12.09 -38.13
CA ILE A 131 10.14 -11.50 -37.26
C ILE A 131 9.63 -10.29 -36.48
N ASP A 132 8.78 -9.46 -37.10
CA ASP A 132 8.21 -8.28 -36.44
C ASP A 132 7.18 -8.71 -35.39
N ILE A 133 6.37 -9.73 -35.70
CA ILE A 133 5.41 -10.33 -34.75
C ILE A 133 6.13 -10.87 -33.52
N HIS A 134 7.20 -11.64 -33.72
CA HIS A 134 8.00 -12.21 -32.65
C HIS A 134 8.60 -11.12 -31.75
N GLN A 135 9.15 -10.05 -32.35
CA GLN A 135 9.68 -8.91 -31.61
C GLN A 135 8.58 -8.18 -30.81
N MET A 136 7.40 -7.99 -31.37
CA MET A 136 6.26 -7.37 -30.67
C MET A 136 5.81 -8.20 -29.45
N ILE A 137 5.79 -9.52 -29.56
CA ILE A 137 5.44 -10.43 -28.45
C ILE A 137 6.49 -10.32 -27.34
N ILE A 138 7.78 -10.41 -27.66
CA ILE A 138 8.86 -10.29 -26.66
C ILE A 138 8.83 -8.92 -25.99
N LEU A 139 8.67 -7.84 -26.77
CA LEU A 139 8.61 -6.49 -26.23
C LEU A 139 7.42 -6.32 -25.27
N SER A 140 6.24 -6.81 -25.65
CA SER A 140 5.04 -6.77 -24.81
C SER A 140 5.24 -7.58 -23.52
N PHE A 141 5.87 -8.74 -23.61
CA PHE A 141 6.23 -9.56 -22.45
C PHE A 141 7.19 -8.84 -21.51
N CYS A 142 8.26 -8.25 -22.03
CA CYS A 142 9.23 -7.46 -21.24
C CYS A 142 8.57 -6.27 -20.54
N ILE A 143 7.69 -5.54 -21.23
CA ILE A 143 6.92 -4.42 -20.65
C ILE A 143 6.00 -4.93 -19.53
N ASN A 144 5.33 -6.06 -19.73
CA ASN A 144 4.46 -6.66 -18.72
C ASN A 144 5.24 -7.07 -17.45
N ILE A 145 6.36 -7.77 -17.60
CA ILE A 145 7.22 -8.15 -16.47
C ILE A 145 7.75 -6.93 -15.72
N LEU A 146 8.24 -5.91 -16.44
CA LEU A 146 8.70 -4.66 -15.83
C LEU A 146 7.58 -3.98 -15.04
N TYR A 147 6.38 -3.90 -15.62
CA TYR A 147 5.21 -3.35 -14.95
C TYR A 147 4.87 -4.14 -13.67
N GLN A 148 4.85 -5.47 -13.73
CA GLN A 148 4.57 -6.32 -12.57
C GLN A 148 5.58 -6.09 -11.44
N CYS A 149 6.87 -6.01 -11.75
CA CYS A 149 7.90 -5.70 -10.74
C CYS A 149 7.59 -4.39 -10.00
N ILE A 150 7.24 -3.33 -10.73
CA ILE A 150 6.88 -2.03 -10.15
C ILE A 150 5.57 -2.13 -9.35
N TYR A 151 4.60 -2.87 -9.88
CA TYR A 151 3.30 -3.11 -9.24
C TYR A 151 3.43 -3.80 -7.88
N TYR A 152 4.14 -4.93 -7.81
CA TYR A 152 4.31 -5.64 -6.54
C TYR A 152 5.23 -4.90 -5.57
N ALA A 153 6.29 -4.26 -6.06
CA ALA A 153 7.15 -3.44 -5.20
C ALA A 153 6.36 -2.31 -4.54
N SER A 154 5.52 -1.60 -5.30
CA SER A 154 4.68 -0.51 -4.77
C SER A 154 3.57 -1.02 -3.85
N GLY A 155 2.94 -2.15 -4.16
CA GLY A 155 1.92 -2.75 -3.31
C GLY A 155 2.45 -3.22 -1.94
N ILE A 156 3.60 -3.90 -1.93
CA ILE A 156 4.29 -4.35 -0.70
C ILE A 156 4.76 -3.13 0.10
N THR A 157 5.36 -2.14 -0.57
CA THR A 157 5.80 -0.89 0.09
C THR A 157 4.61 -0.13 0.67
N GLY A 158 3.48 -0.04 -0.04
CA GLY A 158 2.27 0.61 0.45
C GLY A 158 1.69 -0.09 1.68
N ALA A 159 1.68 -1.42 1.69
CA ALA A 159 1.25 -2.21 2.84
C ALA A 159 2.17 -2.03 4.06
N TRP A 160 3.48 -1.92 3.86
CA TRP A 160 4.45 -1.75 4.95
C TRP A 160 4.53 -0.32 5.48
N SER A 161 4.65 0.67 4.60
CA SER A 161 4.83 2.08 4.99
C SER A 161 3.57 2.69 5.58
N LYS A 162 2.40 2.05 5.41
CA LYS A 162 1.09 2.52 5.91
C LYS A 162 0.76 3.96 5.52
N SER A 163 1.38 4.47 4.45
CA SER A 163 1.22 5.85 4.01
C SER A 163 0.08 5.95 3.00
N TYR A 164 -0.83 6.89 3.25
CA TYR A 164 -1.93 7.22 2.34
C TYR A 164 -1.42 7.51 0.92
N LYS A 165 -0.36 8.31 0.77
CA LYS A 165 0.17 8.73 -0.53
C LYS A 165 0.63 7.54 -1.39
N ILE A 166 1.26 6.55 -0.76
CA ILE A 166 1.78 5.37 -1.46
C ILE A 166 0.62 4.44 -1.87
N LEU A 167 -0.37 4.26 -0.99
CA LEU A 167 -1.57 3.48 -1.28
C LEU A 167 -2.41 4.10 -2.41
N ASP A 168 -2.56 5.43 -2.43
CA ASP A 168 -3.26 6.15 -3.50
C ASP A 168 -2.50 6.06 -4.83
N ALA A 169 -1.17 6.24 -4.80
CA ALA A 169 -0.32 6.05 -5.97
C ALA A 169 -0.40 4.62 -6.52
N PHE A 170 -0.42 3.62 -5.65
CA PHE A 170 -0.63 2.22 -6.03
C PHE A 170 -2.01 1.99 -6.66
N GLY A 171 -3.06 2.64 -6.15
CA GLY A 171 -4.39 2.60 -6.77
C GLY A 171 -4.38 3.13 -8.21
N ASN A 172 -3.71 4.26 -8.45
CA ASN A 172 -3.55 4.83 -9.80
C ASN A 172 -2.68 3.93 -10.70
N LEU A 173 -1.61 3.36 -10.16
CA LEU A 173 -0.76 2.41 -10.89
C LEU A 173 -1.53 1.13 -11.26
N SER A 174 -2.37 0.62 -10.36
CA SER A 174 -3.25 -0.52 -10.60
C SER A 174 -4.22 -0.24 -11.74
N PHE A 175 -4.78 0.97 -11.78
CA PHE A 175 -5.67 1.41 -12.85
C PHE A 175 -4.96 1.43 -14.21
N PHE A 176 -3.73 1.93 -14.28
CA PHE A 176 -2.93 1.85 -15.50
C PHE A 176 -2.66 0.39 -15.93
N GLY A 177 -2.36 -0.50 -14.98
CA GLY A 177 -2.17 -1.92 -15.25
C GLY A 177 -3.39 -2.61 -15.82
N MET A 178 -4.59 -2.22 -15.36
CA MET A 178 -5.83 -2.75 -15.91
C MET A 178 -5.97 -2.41 -17.41
N PHE A 179 -5.62 -1.20 -17.82
CA PHE A 179 -5.59 -0.84 -19.25
C PHE A 179 -4.57 -1.66 -20.02
N LEU A 180 -3.35 -1.78 -19.50
CA LEU A 180 -2.31 -2.59 -20.13
C LEU A 180 -2.77 -4.06 -20.31
N GLN A 181 -3.44 -4.63 -19.30
CA GLN A 181 -3.98 -5.98 -19.37
C GLN A 181 -5.11 -6.11 -20.39
N ILE A 182 -5.94 -5.08 -20.59
CA ILE A 182 -6.97 -5.10 -21.64
C ILE A 182 -6.33 -5.22 -23.02
N PHE A 183 -5.26 -4.46 -23.29
CA PHE A 183 -4.52 -4.58 -24.54
C PHE A 183 -3.89 -5.97 -24.71
N LEU A 184 -3.32 -6.54 -23.65
CA LEU A 184 -2.74 -7.89 -23.67
C LEU A 184 -3.80 -8.99 -23.84
N SER A 185 -4.99 -8.81 -23.26
CA SER A 185 -6.08 -9.79 -23.34
C SER A 185 -6.65 -9.98 -24.75
N TYR A 186 -6.44 -9.01 -25.64
CA TYR A 186 -6.70 -9.19 -27.07
C TYR A 186 -5.85 -10.31 -27.68
N THR A 187 -4.67 -10.54 -27.11
CA THR A 187 -3.75 -11.62 -27.51
C THR A 187 -4.06 -12.91 -26.75
N TYR A 188 -4.51 -12.83 -25.48
CA TYR A 188 -4.69 -13.99 -24.60
C TYR A 188 -6.03 -14.01 -23.87
N GLN A 189 -6.84 -15.03 -24.14
CA GLN A 189 -8.15 -15.22 -23.49
C GLN A 189 -8.07 -15.40 -21.96
N PHE A 190 -6.93 -15.87 -21.44
CA PHE A 190 -6.75 -16.15 -20.01
C PHE A 190 -6.46 -14.90 -19.16
N ASP A 191 -6.17 -13.75 -19.79
CA ASP A 191 -5.84 -12.51 -19.08
C ASP A 191 -7.02 -11.88 -18.33
N ILE A 192 -8.26 -12.31 -18.62
CA ILE A 192 -9.47 -11.80 -17.95
C ILE A 192 -9.43 -12.10 -16.44
N LEU A 193 -8.88 -13.25 -16.04
CA LEU A 193 -8.77 -13.62 -14.63
C LEU A 193 -7.79 -12.69 -13.91
N VAL A 194 -6.61 -12.46 -14.48
CA VAL A 194 -5.60 -11.53 -13.94
C VAL A 194 -6.15 -10.11 -13.87
N PHE A 195 -6.87 -9.68 -14.91
CA PHE A 195 -7.58 -8.40 -14.91
C PHE A 195 -8.54 -8.28 -13.70
N THR A 196 -9.32 -9.32 -13.43
CA THR A 196 -10.28 -9.33 -12.30
C THR A 196 -9.56 -9.19 -10.96
N PHE A 197 -8.44 -9.90 -10.77
CA PHE A 197 -7.61 -9.75 -9.57
C PHE A 197 -7.09 -8.32 -9.40
N LYS A 198 -6.61 -7.69 -10.48
CA LYS A 198 -6.15 -6.28 -10.44
C LYS A 198 -7.26 -5.29 -10.09
N VAL A 199 -8.49 -5.51 -10.57
CA VAL A 199 -9.66 -4.72 -10.18
C VAL A 199 -9.88 -4.81 -8.67
N VAL A 200 -9.87 -6.04 -8.13
CA VAL A 200 -10.07 -6.27 -6.70
C VAL A 200 -8.95 -5.63 -5.87
N SER A 201 -7.68 -5.80 -6.27
CA SER A 201 -6.54 -5.14 -5.61
C SER A 201 -6.65 -3.62 -5.61
N CYS A 202 -7.09 -3.03 -6.73
CA CYS A 202 -7.35 -1.59 -6.83
C CYS A 202 -8.46 -1.15 -5.87
N MET A 203 -9.58 -1.88 -5.83
CA MET A 203 -10.68 -1.60 -4.89
C MET A 203 -10.21 -1.69 -3.44
N TYR A 204 -9.44 -2.72 -3.08
CA TYR A 204 -8.90 -2.88 -1.73
C TYR A 204 -7.94 -1.75 -1.36
N ALA A 205 -7.05 -1.35 -2.25
CA ALA A 205 -6.13 -0.25 -1.99
C ALA A 205 -6.86 1.08 -1.77
N LYS A 206 -7.87 1.39 -2.59
CA LYS A 206 -8.70 2.58 -2.41
C LYS A 206 -9.51 2.54 -1.13
N PHE A 207 -10.09 1.38 -0.80
CA PHE A 207 -10.80 1.19 0.46
C PHE A 207 -9.88 1.44 1.67
N LEU A 208 -8.67 0.87 1.64
CA LEU A 208 -7.69 1.02 2.69
C LEU A 208 -7.20 2.47 2.81
N SER A 209 -7.03 3.15 1.67
CA SER A 209 -6.71 4.59 1.59
C SER A 209 -7.81 5.46 2.20
N HIS A 210 -9.07 5.19 1.86
CA HIS A 210 -10.22 5.90 2.44
C HIS A 210 -10.37 5.68 3.94
N LEU A 211 -10.09 4.47 4.45
CA LEU A 211 -10.10 4.22 5.91
C LEU A 211 -9.07 5.09 6.64
N ILE A 212 -7.85 5.22 6.11
CA ILE A 212 -6.83 6.11 6.68
C ILE A 212 -7.32 7.56 6.65
N LEU A 213 -7.90 7.99 5.52
CA LEU A 213 -8.39 9.35 5.36
C LEU A 213 -9.54 9.66 6.33
N SER A 214 -10.48 8.72 6.53
CA SER A 214 -11.55 8.86 7.52
C SER A 214 -11.03 8.98 8.95
N LEU A 215 -9.94 8.28 9.26
CA LEU A 215 -9.28 8.39 10.57
C LEU A 215 -8.57 9.74 10.75
N ILE A 216 -8.02 10.32 9.67
CA ILE A 216 -7.40 11.66 9.68
C ILE A 216 -8.45 12.78 9.78
N LEU A 217 -9.61 12.61 9.13
CA LEU A 217 -10.66 13.63 9.06
C LEU A 217 -11.61 13.64 10.26
N LEU A 218 -11.48 12.69 11.20
CA LEU A 218 -12.35 12.63 12.36
C LEU A 218 -12.15 13.92 13.19
N PRO A 219 -13.20 14.74 13.37
CA PRO A 219 -13.07 15.99 14.12
C PRO A 219 -12.64 15.66 15.56
N HIS A 220 -11.57 16.34 15.98
CA HIS A 220 -11.09 16.32 17.37
C HIS A 220 -12.05 17.03 18.31
#